data_AF-A0A7V9M8E7-F1
#
_entry.id   AF-A0A7V9M8E7-F1
#
_cell.length_a   1.000
_cell.length_b   1.000
_cell.length_c   1.000
_cell.angle_alpha   90.00
_cell.angle_beta   90.00
_cell.angle_gamma   90.00
#
_symmetry.space_group_name_H-M   'P 1'
#
loop_
_entity.id
_entity.type
_entity.pdbx_description
1 polymer ?
#
loop_
_entity_poly.entity_id
_entity_poly.type
_entity_poly.pdbx_seq_one_letter_code
_entity_poly.pdbx_strand_id
1 'polypeptide(L)'
;MRRVALISVAVALVAGSAALAGASPRRSDVNGNFTLAWAKAFDEFPVYYLGESFDGLPLSAIYRIDDRPFPGEAVRRDDVTFVYGSCVAERGSGCLPPLQVQSWSACERPRGLYPYAADETFTMDGKPAAIYEEGRRLELAAGRTTVVLYASDPKELRSAAAALRPINEPGEETCKAPG
;
A
#
# COMPACT_ATOMS: atom_id res chain seq x y z
N MET A 1 11.31 -52.46 -70.27
CA MET A 1 12.34 -52.96 -69.33
C MET A 1 12.87 -51.76 -68.58
N ARG A 2 12.80 -51.52 -67.26
CA ARG A 2 12.54 -52.29 -66.03
C ARG A 2 11.68 -51.43 -65.08
N ARG A 3 10.86 -52.07 -64.25
CA ARG A 3 10.18 -51.49 -63.08
C ARG A 3 11.16 -51.47 -61.89
N VAL A 4 11.18 -50.42 -61.07
CA VAL A 4 11.46 -50.49 -59.62
C VAL A 4 10.70 -49.35 -58.91
N ALA A 5 9.67 -49.72 -58.16
CA ALA A 5 9.21 -48.97 -56.97
C ALA A 5 10.08 -49.38 -55.78
N LEU A 6 10.20 -48.55 -54.73
CA LEU A 6 10.36 -48.90 -53.30
C LEU A 6 10.57 -47.58 -52.52
N ILE A 7 9.58 -47.15 -51.72
CA ILE A 7 9.47 -47.26 -50.25
C ILE A 7 10.00 -46.01 -49.51
N SER A 8 9.07 -45.39 -48.79
CA SER A 8 9.21 -44.31 -47.81
C SER A 8 10.09 -44.69 -46.61
N VAL A 9 10.89 -43.75 -46.11
CA VAL A 9 11.25 -43.67 -44.68
C VAL A 9 11.24 -42.19 -44.27
N ALA A 10 10.29 -41.83 -43.40
CA ALA A 10 10.29 -40.57 -42.69
C ALA A 10 11.26 -40.68 -41.50
N VAL A 11 12.17 -39.72 -41.36
CA VAL A 11 12.98 -39.54 -40.15
C VAL A 11 12.65 -38.17 -39.57
N ALA A 12 11.88 -38.18 -38.49
CA ALA A 12 11.59 -37.00 -37.69
C ALA A 12 12.81 -36.69 -36.80
N LEU A 13 13.44 -35.53 -37.01
CA LEU A 13 14.45 -34.97 -36.12
C LEU A 13 13.77 -33.95 -35.20
N VAL A 14 13.39 -34.42 -34.01
CA VAL A 14 13.00 -33.58 -32.88
C VAL A 14 14.29 -33.06 -32.24
N ALA A 15 14.68 -31.82 -32.54
CA ALA A 15 15.76 -31.14 -31.83
C ALA A 15 15.15 -30.33 -30.67
N GLY A 16 15.52 -30.71 -29.45
CA GLY A 16 14.91 -30.29 -28.19
C GLY A 16 15.17 -28.83 -27.81
N SER A 17 14.11 -28.19 -27.33
CA SER A 17 14.13 -26.89 -26.67
C SER A 17 14.67 -27.05 -25.24
N ALA A 18 15.91 -26.62 -25.00
CA ALA A 18 16.41 -26.40 -23.64
C ALA A 18 15.75 -25.14 -23.07
N ALA A 19 14.58 -25.29 -22.46
CA ALA A 19 13.97 -24.24 -21.64
C ALA A 19 14.81 -24.08 -20.37
N LEU A 20 15.64 -23.02 -20.32
CA LEU A 20 16.14 -22.49 -19.06
C LEU A 20 14.93 -22.04 -18.26
N ALA A 21 14.49 -22.89 -17.33
CA ALA A 21 13.54 -22.54 -16.29
C ALA A 21 14.21 -21.49 -15.40
N GLY A 22 14.11 -20.22 -15.81
CA GLY A 22 14.33 -19.10 -14.91
C GLY A 22 13.34 -19.28 -13.76
N ALA A 23 13.85 -19.61 -12.58
CA ALA A 23 13.07 -19.54 -11.36
C ALA A 23 12.65 -18.07 -11.22
N SER A 24 11.42 -17.75 -11.63
CA SER A 24 10.82 -16.49 -11.23
C SER A 24 10.89 -16.44 -9.71
N PRO A 25 11.40 -15.35 -9.10
CA PRO A 25 11.24 -15.16 -7.66
C PRO A 25 9.76 -15.39 -7.36
N ARG A 26 9.45 -16.29 -6.41
CA ARG A 26 8.08 -16.42 -5.94
C ARG A 26 7.68 -15.02 -5.45
N ARG A 27 6.78 -14.38 -6.19
CA ARG A 27 6.09 -13.19 -5.74
C ARG A 27 5.38 -13.64 -4.46
N SER A 28 5.94 -13.31 -3.31
CA SER A 28 5.19 -13.40 -2.07
C SER A 28 4.08 -12.38 -2.23
N ASP A 29 2.88 -12.86 -2.56
CA ASP A 29 1.70 -12.03 -2.54
C ASP A 29 1.65 -11.44 -1.13
N VAL A 30 1.80 -10.12 -1.04
CA VAL A 30 1.68 -9.41 0.22
C VAL A 30 0.24 -9.62 0.66
N ASN A 31 -0.01 -10.58 1.55
CA ASN A 31 -1.37 -10.94 1.91
C ASN A 31 -1.86 -9.95 2.98
N GLY A 32 -2.80 -9.11 2.60
CA GLY A 32 -3.51 -8.22 3.51
C GLY A 32 -4.43 -9.00 4.46
N ASN A 33 -4.84 -8.38 5.58
CA ASN A 33 -5.93 -8.91 6.42
C ASN A 33 -7.28 -8.24 6.13
N PHE A 34 -7.34 -7.38 5.11
CA PHE A 34 -8.52 -6.61 4.75
C PHE A 34 -8.78 -6.65 3.24
N THR A 35 -10.01 -6.31 2.82
CA THR A 35 -10.40 -6.34 1.40
C THR A 35 -10.91 -4.99 0.93
N LEU A 36 -10.90 -4.76 -0.39
CA LEU A 36 -11.42 -3.52 -0.97
C LEU A 36 -12.94 -3.37 -0.71
N ALA A 37 -13.67 -4.48 -0.69
CA ALA A 37 -15.10 -4.48 -0.36
C ALA A 37 -15.33 -4.05 1.09
N TRP A 38 -14.53 -4.57 2.03
CA TRP A 38 -14.59 -4.14 3.42
C TRP A 38 -14.16 -2.69 3.62
N ALA A 39 -13.15 -2.20 2.89
CA ALA A 39 -12.76 -0.79 2.94
C ALA A 39 -13.85 0.15 2.44
N LYS A 40 -14.62 -0.24 1.41
CA LYS A 40 -15.80 0.52 0.94
C LYS A 40 -16.94 0.52 1.96
N ALA A 41 -17.11 -0.59 2.69
CA ALA A 41 -18.17 -0.75 3.69
C ALA A 41 -17.79 -0.24 5.09
N PHE A 42 -16.52 0.13 5.30
CA PHE A 42 -16.03 0.66 6.57
C PHE A 42 -16.73 1.98 6.90
N ASP A 43 -17.19 2.15 8.13
CA ASP A 43 -18.07 3.26 8.51
C ASP A 43 -17.59 4.09 9.71
N GLU A 44 -16.49 3.70 10.36
CA GLU A 44 -15.99 4.43 11.55
C GLU A 44 -15.46 5.82 11.15
N PHE A 45 -14.51 5.89 10.22
CA PHE A 45 -13.92 7.14 9.72
C PHE A 45 -13.65 7.11 8.21
N PRO A 46 -13.47 8.30 7.56
CA PRO A 46 -13.14 8.33 6.13
C PRO A 46 -11.82 7.61 5.83
N VAL A 47 -11.84 6.72 4.85
CA VAL A 47 -10.70 5.93 4.39
C VAL A 47 -10.30 6.45 3.01
N TYR A 48 -9.03 6.80 2.86
CA TYR A 48 -8.48 7.37 1.63
C TYR A 48 -7.64 6.35 0.88
N TYR A 49 -7.74 6.39 -0.45
CA TYR A 49 -7.02 5.49 -1.35
C TYR A 49 -6.72 6.19 -2.69
N LEU A 50 -5.85 5.61 -3.51
CA LEU A 50 -5.37 6.19 -4.77
C LEU A 50 -5.94 5.50 -6.02
N GLY A 51 -6.37 4.25 -5.88
CA GLY A 51 -6.70 3.39 -7.02
C GLY A 51 -6.40 1.94 -6.72
N GLU A 52 -6.83 1.05 -7.61
CA GLU A 52 -6.24 -0.29 -7.65
C GLU A 52 -4.83 -0.26 -8.24
N SER A 53 -4.41 0.91 -8.75
CA SER A 53 -3.02 1.25 -9.05
C SER A 53 -2.80 2.76 -8.94
N PHE A 54 -1.55 3.17 -8.73
CA PHE A 54 -1.10 4.56 -8.77
C PHE A 54 0.32 4.61 -9.34
N ASP A 55 0.56 5.47 -10.33
CA ASP A 55 1.87 5.64 -10.98
C ASP A 55 2.57 4.32 -11.38
N GLY A 56 1.81 3.37 -11.92
CA GLY A 56 2.32 2.06 -12.31
C GLY A 56 2.50 1.05 -11.16
N LEU A 57 2.31 1.46 -9.90
CA LEU A 57 2.30 0.57 -8.74
C LEU A 57 0.91 -0.05 -8.54
N PRO A 58 0.76 -1.38 -8.57
CA PRO A 58 -0.51 -2.03 -8.26
C PRO A 58 -0.80 -1.98 -6.76
N LEU A 59 -2.08 -1.93 -6.39
CA LEU A 59 -2.51 -2.19 -5.03
C LEU A 59 -2.22 -3.66 -4.69
N SER A 60 -1.28 -3.88 -3.77
CA SER A 60 -0.80 -5.23 -3.43
C SER A 60 -1.47 -5.78 -2.18
N ALA A 61 -1.82 -4.93 -1.22
CA ALA A 61 -2.42 -5.36 0.04
C ALA A 61 -3.25 -4.26 0.70
N ILE A 62 -4.19 -4.69 1.54
CA ILE A 62 -4.96 -3.81 2.43
C ILE A 62 -4.90 -4.39 3.83
N TYR A 63 -4.58 -3.54 4.80
CA TYR A 63 -4.53 -3.89 6.21
C TYR A 63 -5.56 -3.09 7.01
N ARG A 64 -6.15 -3.72 8.02
CA ARG A 64 -6.92 -3.10 9.10
C ARG A 64 -6.25 -3.46 10.41
N ILE A 65 -5.95 -2.46 11.22
CA ILE A 65 -5.40 -2.64 12.57
C ILE A 65 -6.23 -1.83 13.55
N ASP A 66 -6.80 -2.51 14.55
CA ASP A 66 -7.57 -1.95 15.66
C ASP A 66 -7.07 -2.55 16.97
N ASP A 67 -5.85 -2.18 17.34
CA ASP A 67 -5.15 -2.73 18.48
C ASP A 67 -5.15 -1.73 19.64
N ARG A 68 -5.55 -2.20 20.83
CA ARG A 68 -5.43 -1.42 22.07
C ARG A 68 -3.97 -0.98 22.30
N PRO A 69 -3.75 0.18 22.93
CA PRO A 69 -2.40 0.64 23.24
C PRO A 69 -1.62 -0.42 24.02
N PHE A 70 -0.36 -0.67 23.66
CA PHE A 70 0.54 -1.47 24.49
C PHE A 70 0.98 -0.68 25.74
N PRO A 71 1.48 -1.33 26.81
CA PRO A 71 2.03 -0.62 27.96
C PRO A 71 3.11 0.39 27.56
N GLY A 72 2.86 1.68 27.82
CA GLY A 72 3.74 2.80 27.45
C GLY A 72 3.31 3.59 26.21
N GLU A 73 2.28 3.15 25.50
CA GLU A 73 1.68 3.89 24.38
C GLU A 73 0.47 4.72 24.87
N ALA A 74 0.34 5.94 24.37
CA ALA A 74 -0.71 6.87 24.81
C ALA A 74 -2.04 6.69 24.07
N VAL A 75 -2.03 6.06 22.89
CA VAL A 75 -3.14 6.03 21.94
C VAL A 75 -3.26 4.64 21.30
N ARG A 76 -4.47 4.29 20.87
CA ARG A 76 -4.76 3.03 20.18
C ARG A 76 -4.15 3.06 18.78
N ARG A 77 -3.85 1.90 18.22
CA ARG A 77 -3.57 1.82 16.78
C ARG A 77 -4.85 1.50 16.04
N ASP A 78 -5.40 2.49 15.37
CA ASP A 78 -6.67 2.40 14.65
C ASP A 78 -6.51 2.94 13.21
N ASP A 79 -6.13 2.06 12.29
CA ASP A 79 -5.83 2.42 10.91
C ASP A 79 -6.34 1.42 9.86
N VAL A 80 -6.62 1.94 8.66
CA VAL A 80 -6.74 1.19 7.41
C VAL A 80 -5.61 1.61 6.49
N THR A 81 -4.80 0.64 6.05
CA THR A 81 -3.61 0.87 5.24
C THR A 81 -3.72 0.21 3.87
N PHE A 82 -3.51 0.98 2.80
CA PHE A 82 -3.34 0.48 1.43
C PHE A 82 -1.86 0.46 1.06
N VAL A 83 -1.38 -0.66 0.53
CA VAL A 83 0.02 -0.84 0.10
C VAL A 83 0.09 -0.94 -1.41
N TYR A 84 0.90 -0.08 -2.03
CA TYR A 84 1.12 -0.05 -3.47
C TYR A 84 2.53 -0.54 -3.82
N GLY A 85 2.61 -1.43 -4.80
CA GLY A 85 3.85 -2.11 -5.19
C GLY A 85 4.18 -3.30 -4.28
N SER A 86 5.19 -4.08 -4.68
CA SER A 86 5.64 -5.25 -3.93
C SER A 86 6.93 -4.94 -3.18
N CYS A 87 7.09 -5.54 -2.01
CA CYS A 87 8.36 -5.53 -1.28
C CYS A 87 8.68 -6.95 -0.84
N VAL A 88 9.85 -7.47 -1.25
CA VAL A 88 10.32 -8.78 -0.82
C VAL A 88 11.41 -8.56 0.22
N ALA A 89 11.08 -8.86 1.47
CA ALA A 89 12.05 -8.84 2.56
C ALA A 89 13.09 -9.96 2.36
N GLU A 90 14.37 -9.60 2.39
CA GLU A 90 15.44 -10.60 2.52
C GLU A 90 15.54 -11.06 3.98
N ARG A 91 16.04 -12.28 4.20
CA ARG A 91 16.13 -12.88 5.54
C ARG A 91 16.88 -11.94 6.50
N GLY A 92 16.19 -11.49 7.55
CA GLY A 92 16.76 -10.60 8.58
C GLY A 92 16.67 -9.11 8.27
N SER A 93 16.04 -8.72 7.15
CA SER A 93 15.75 -7.34 6.80
C SER A 93 14.25 -7.10 6.68
N GLY A 94 13.78 -5.92 7.11
CA GLY A 94 12.45 -5.45 6.76
C GLY A 94 12.41 -4.92 5.34
N CYS A 95 11.24 -4.87 4.73
CA CYS A 95 11.05 -4.30 3.40
C CYS A 95 9.97 -3.22 3.47
N LEU A 96 10.34 -1.99 3.11
CA LEU A 96 9.40 -0.87 3.00
C LEU A 96 8.81 -0.87 1.58
N PRO A 97 7.50 -1.09 1.40
CA PRO A 97 6.90 -1.02 0.08
C PRO A 97 7.05 0.38 -0.51
N PRO A 98 7.03 0.50 -1.85
CA PRO A 98 7.24 1.78 -2.53
C PRO A 98 6.33 2.90 -2.03
N LEU A 99 5.03 2.60 -1.82
CA LEU A 99 4.05 3.57 -1.37
C LEU A 99 3.01 2.94 -0.43
N GLN A 100 2.67 3.66 0.63
CA GLN A 100 1.59 3.31 1.55
C GLN A 100 0.69 4.51 1.81
N VAL A 101 -0.61 4.25 1.91
CA VAL A 101 -1.60 5.23 2.36
C VAL A 101 -2.30 4.66 3.59
N GLN A 102 -2.16 5.33 4.72
CA GLN A 102 -2.79 4.95 5.97
C GLN A 102 -3.85 5.98 6.32
N SER A 103 -5.06 5.53 6.59
CA SER A 103 -6.13 6.34 7.15
C SER A 103 -6.26 6.01 8.63
N TRP A 104 -5.86 6.95 9.48
CA TRP A 104 -5.96 6.83 10.93
C TRP A 104 -7.16 7.58 11.45
N SER A 105 -7.81 7.09 12.49
CA SER A 105 -8.71 7.93 13.30
C SER A 105 -7.95 9.17 13.78
N ALA A 106 -8.51 10.36 13.53
CA ALA A 106 -7.87 11.61 13.95
C ALA A 106 -7.71 11.71 15.48
N CYS A 107 -8.48 10.94 16.24
CA CYS A 107 -8.44 10.90 17.69
C CYS A 107 -7.21 10.15 18.22
N GLU A 108 -6.72 9.18 17.46
CA GLU A 108 -5.59 8.32 17.83
C GLU A 108 -4.26 8.80 17.23
N ARG A 109 -4.31 9.70 16.25
CA ARG A 109 -3.11 10.31 15.65
C ARG A 109 -3.21 11.83 15.50
N PRO A 110 -3.41 12.60 16.60
CA PRO A 110 -3.34 14.05 16.55
C PRO A 110 -1.91 14.54 16.36
N ARG A 111 -1.72 15.57 15.52
CA ARG A 111 -0.41 16.16 15.19
C ARG A 111 0.41 16.61 16.42
N GLY A 112 -0.24 16.90 17.54
CA GLY A 112 0.40 17.35 18.78
C GLY A 112 1.14 16.26 19.57
N LEU A 113 1.06 14.99 19.17
CA LEU A 113 1.73 13.89 19.89
C LEU A 113 3.21 13.72 19.54
N TYR A 114 3.69 14.32 18.44
CA TYR A 114 5.08 14.13 18.03
C TYR A 114 6.03 14.95 18.92
N PRO A 115 7.07 14.33 19.51
CA PRO A 115 8.08 15.05 20.29
C PRO A 115 9.10 15.78 19.41
N TYR A 116 8.91 15.79 18.08
CA TYR A 116 9.80 16.40 17.09
C TYR A 116 9.03 17.26 16.08
N ALA A 117 9.72 18.24 15.52
CA ALA A 117 9.16 19.15 14.52
C ALA A 117 9.00 18.44 13.16
N ALA A 118 8.06 18.94 12.36
CA ALA A 118 7.98 18.61 10.94
C ALA A 118 9.13 19.27 10.17
N ASP A 119 9.59 18.62 9.11
CA ASP A 119 10.57 19.18 8.17
C ASP A 119 9.97 20.37 7.40
N GLU A 120 8.68 20.25 7.06
CA GLU A 120 7.89 21.28 6.38
C GLU A 120 6.43 21.20 6.84
N THR A 121 5.76 22.36 6.93
CA THR A 121 4.30 22.43 7.14
C THR A 121 3.67 23.31 6.08
N PHE A 122 2.53 22.90 5.54
CA PHE A 122 1.84 23.62 4.47
C PHE A 122 0.33 23.31 4.48
N THR A 123 -0.38 23.77 3.46
CA THR A 123 -1.82 23.53 3.30
C THR A 123 -2.07 22.87 1.96
N MET A 124 -2.91 21.83 1.94
CA MET A 124 -3.36 21.12 0.74
C MET A 124 -4.88 21.14 0.74
N ASP A 125 -5.51 21.76 -0.26
CA ASP A 125 -6.97 21.93 -0.36
C ASP A 125 -7.62 22.48 0.93
N GLY A 126 -6.98 23.49 1.53
CA GLY A 126 -7.42 24.10 2.80
C GLY A 126 -7.14 23.26 4.05
N LYS A 127 -6.61 22.04 3.91
CA LYS A 127 -6.30 21.14 5.02
C LYS A 127 -4.85 21.27 5.47
N PRO A 128 -4.56 21.29 6.78
CA PRO A 128 -3.19 21.29 7.29
C PRO A 128 -2.44 20.02 6.87
N ALA A 129 -1.23 20.19 6.34
CA ALA A 129 -0.33 19.11 5.95
C ALA A 129 1.08 19.34 6.53
N ALA A 130 1.81 18.25 6.72
CA ALA A 130 3.19 18.27 7.20
C ALA A 130 4.03 17.16 6.56
N ILE A 131 5.31 17.46 6.32
CA ILE A 131 6.32 16.53 5.86
C ILE A 131 7.23 16.16 7.01
N TYR A 132 7.59 14.90 7.09
CA TYR A 132 8.53 14.34 8.06
C TYR A 132 9.50 13.38 7.35
N GLU A 133 10.53 12.98 8.09
CA GLU A 133 11.44 11.88 7.70
C GLU A 133 12.16 12.14 6.38
N GLU A 134 12.64 13.37 6.19
CA GLU A 134 13.39 13.82 5.00
C GLU A 134 12.56 13.68 3.71
N GLY A 135 11.26 13.97 3.80
CA GLY A 135 10.38 13.90 2.64
C GLY A 135 9.82 12.52 2.34
N ARG A 136 9.94 11.56 3.27
CA ARG A 136 9.42 10.18 3.08
C ARG A 136 8.08 9.94 3.75
N ARG A 137 7.62 10.85 4.61
CA ARG A 137 6.29 10.80 5.23
C ARG A 137 5.55 12.12 5.08
N LEU A 138 4.29 12.05 4.65
CA LEU A 138 3.37 13.19 4.62
C LEU A 138 2.18 12.86 5.51
N GLU A 139 1.79 13.78 6.37
CA GLU A 139 0.54 13.68 7.13
C GLU A 139 -0.41 14.81 6.75
N LEU A 140 -1.66 14.46 6.44
CA LEU A 140 -2.73 15.34 6.04
C LEU A 140 -3.89 15.23 7.03
N ALA A 141 -4.26 16.35 7.66
CA ALA A 141 -5.41 16.41 8.55
C ALA A 141 -6.72 16.56 7.74
N ALA A 142 -7.42 15.45 7.51
CA ALA A 142 -8.57 15.36 6.62
C ALA A 142 -9.90 15.20 7.38
N GLY A 143 -10.16 16.11 8.32
CA GLY A 143 -11.36 16.10 9.17
C GLY A 143 -11.23 15.04 10.27
N ARG A 144 -11.99 13.94 10.15
CA ARG A 144 -11.97 12.82 11.11
C ARG A 144 -10.86 11.81 10.89
N THR A 145 -10.05 12.02 9.85
CA THR A 145 -8.95 11.13 9.48
C THR A 145 -7.65 11.89 9.43
N THR A 146 -6.60 11.34 10.03
CA THR A 146 -5.22 11.70 9.69
C THR A 146 -4.76 10.76 8.58
N VAL A 147 -4.57 11.28 7.37
CA VAL A 147 -4.03 10.48 6.26
C VAL A 147 -2.52 10.56 6.30
N VAL A 148 -1.87 9.41 6.40
CA VAL A 148 -0.41 9.29 6.41
C VAL A 148 0.03 8.61 5.13
N LEU A 149 0.85 9.27 4.34
CA LEU A 149 1.52 8.66 3.20
C LEU A 149 2.97 8.36 3.56
N TYR A 150 3.44 7.18 3.20
CA TYR A 150 4.86 6.84 3.18
C TYR A 150 5.26 6.53 1.75
N ALA A 151 6.36 7.11 1.28
CA ALA A 151 6.90 6.82 -0.04
C ALA A 151 8.42 6.65 0.02
N SER A 152 8.97 5.79 -0.84
CA SER A 152 10.42 5.64 -1.01
C SER A 152 11.04 6.81 -1.78
N ASP A 153 10.28 7.44 -2.68
CA ASP A 153 10.67 8.67 -3.40
C ASP A 153 9.86 9.89 -2.89
N PRO A 154 10.53 10.96 -2.40
CA PRO A 154 9.85 12.19 -1.99
C PRO A 154 8.99 12.86 -3.07
N LYS A 155 9.30 12.67 -4.37
CA LYS A 155 8.48 13.21 -5.47
C LYS A 155 7.14 12.51 -5.56
N GLU A 156 7.13 11.19 -5.38
CA GLU A 156 5.93 10.36 -5.41
C GLU A 156 4.94 10.75 -4.29
N LEU A 157 5.47 11.14 -3.14
CA LEU A 157 4.69 11.47 -1.94
C LEU A 157 3.67 12.60 -2.18
N ARG A 158 4.08 13.69 -2.84
CA ARG A 158 3.18 14.85 -3.09
C ARG A 158 2.17 14.55 -4.18
N SER A 159 2.58 13.85 -5.25
CA SER A 159 1.64 13.42 -6.29
C SER A 159 0.59 12.45 -5.75
N ALA A 160 1.00 11.52 -4.87
CA ALA A 160 0.08 10.60 -4.21
C ALA A 160 -0.91 11.38 -3.32
N ALA A 161 -0.42 12.33 -2.52
CA ALA A 161 -1.28 13.15 -1.66
C ALA A 161 -2.34 13.94 -2.45
N ALA A 162 -1.98 14.50 -3.61
CA ALA A 162 -2.92 15.21 -4.49
C ALA A 162 -3.95 14.30 -5.17
N ALA A 163 -3.69 12.99 -5.26
CA ALA A 163 -4.57 12.01 -5.89
C ALA A 163 -5.47 11.25 -4.91
N LEU A 164 -5.36 11.54 -3.61
CA LEU A 164 -6.15 10.89 -2.56
C LEU A 164 -7.65 11.14 -2.78
N ARG A 165 -8.42 10.06 -2.69
CA ARG A 165 -9.89 10.12 -2.66
C ARG A 165 -10.46 9.25 -1.55
N PRO A 166 -11.54 9.68 -0.88
CA PRO A 166 -12.27 8.81 0.04
C PRO A 166 -12.86 7.63 -0.73
N ILE A 167 -12.88 6.45 -0.13
CA ILE A 167 -13.45 5.22 -0.70
C ILE A 167 -14.77 4.80 -0.06
N ASN A 168 -15.11 5.37 1.09
CA ASN A 168 -16.28 5.06 1.89
C ASN A 168 -17.08 6.32 2.24
N GLU A 169 -18.31 6.10 2.70
CA GLU A 169 -19.17 7.11 3.32
C GLU A 169 -19.28 6.81 4.82
N PRO A 170 -18.37 7.35 5.65
CA PRO A 170 -18.34 7.04 7.07
C PRO A 170 -19.55 7.64 7.81
N GLY A 171 -20.07 6.91 8.80
CA GLY A 171 -21.10 7.40 9.72
C GLY A 171 -20.61 8.55 10.58
N GLU A 172 -21.45 9.11 11.46
CA GLU A 172 -21.02 10.18 12.39
C GLU A 172 -20.12 9.61 13.49
N GLU A 173 -18.83 9.91 13.47
CA GLU A 173 -17.91 9.62 14.59
C GLU A 173 -17.47 10.93 15.25
N THR A 174 -17.63 11.00 16.56
CA THR A 174 -17.04 12.01 17.43
C THR A 174 -15.91 11.36 18.21
N CYS A 175 -14.76 12.01 18.34
CA CYS A 175 -13.68 11.51 19.19
C CYS A 175 -14.20 11.18 20.59
N LYS A 176 -14.25 9.88 20.91
CA LYS A 176 -14.48 9.45 22.28
C LYS A 176 -13.24 9.78 23.08
N ALA A 177 -13.45 10.38 24.25
CA ALA A 177 -12.36 10.54 25.20
C ALA A 177 -11.77 9.16 25.54
N PRO A 178 -10.44 9.05 25.73
CA PRO A 178 -9.86 7.81 26.24
C PRO A 178 -10.53 7.46 27.56
N GLY A 179 -11.07 6.23 27.65
CA GLY A 179 -11.75 5.69 28.82
C GLY A 179 -10.79 5.10 29.85
#